data_AF-A0A1E3AHJ5-F1
#
_entry.id   AF-A0A1E3AHJ5-F1
#
_cell.length_a   1.000
_cell.length_b   1.000
_cell.length_c   1.000
_cell.angle_alpha   90.00
_cell.angle_beta   90.00
_cell.angle_gamma   90.00
#
_symmetry.space_group_name_H-M   'P 1'
#
loop_
_entity.id
_entity.type
_entity.pdbx_description
1 polymer ?
#
loop_
_entity_poly.entity_id
_entity_poly.type
_entity_poly.pdbx_seq_one_letter_code
_entity_poly.pdbx_strand_id
1 'polypeptide(L)'
;MLNYMKSEGYRILHSRGMYLFTGITAAAVFFLNWLLSCQGQIPYATAHFSLGMLVGSPMLYCYMALLAAGIMFGEDRKNGMMKNAVVYGITGPVIFMGKCMVGIFAAACSLIVIMTAYVGSARLFLPMEEMELRAVLLEIPAMSLIAGAAMMLGILVLDAVEKTATGIVVWFFLVIGIPRGLLYLSHVLQSELLKKAALFFPENFLAEEVRVTLGGYAILWDTPQGMMKCLVSGAAGILVFTAAGILAFRNKEL
;
A
#
# COMPACT_ATOMS: atom_id res chain seq x y z
N MET A 1 -14.54 -21.17 -3.01
CA MET A 1 -14.21 -19.72 -2.85
C MET A 1 -14.75 -19.18 -1.54
N LEU A 2 -16.07 -18.98 -1.37
CA LEU A 2 -16.62 -18.27 -0.20
C LEU A 2 -16.27 -18.88 1.16
N ASN A 3 -16.29 -20.22 1.28
CA ASN A 3 -15.94 -20.91 2.53
C ASN A 3 -14.46 -20.74 2.88
N TYR A 4 -13.58 -20.73 1.87
CA TYR A 4 -12.16 -20.45 2.08
C TYR A 4 -11.94 -19.01 2.53
N MET A 5 -12.60 -18.04 1.89
CA MET A 5 -12.54 -16.63 2.31
C MET A 5 -13.04 -16.42 3.75
N LYS A 6 -14.10 -17.11 4.16
CA LYS A 6 -14.58 -17.06 5.55
C LYS A 6 -13.54 -17.61 6.53
N SER A 7 -12.90 -18.73 6.20
CA SER A 7 -11.84 -19.32 7.03
C SER A 7 -10.63 -18.40 7.15
N GLU A 8 -10.18 -17.82 6.02
CA GLU A 8 -9.07 -16.85 6.00
C GLU A 8 -9.42 -15.58 6.76
N GLY A 9 -10.62 -15.04 6.57
CA GLY A 9 -11.11 -13.88 7.29
C GLY A 9 -11.17 -14.12 8.78
N TYR A 10 -11.65 -15.29 9.21
CA TYR A 10 -11.65 -15.67 10.62
C TYR A 10 -10.23 -15.74 11.19
N ARG A 11 -9.30 -16.35 10.47
CA ARG A 11 -7.89 -16.46 10.87
C ARG A 11 -7.26 -15.08 11.08
N ILE A 12 -7.47 -14.17 10.13
CA ILE A 12 -6.93 -12.81 10.18
C ILE A 12 -7.56 -12.02 11.33
N LEU A 13 -8.89 -12.10 11.51
CA LEU A 13 -9.62 -11.43 12.58
C LEU A 13 -9.31 -11.97 13.98
N HIS A 14 -8.76 -13.18 14.11
CA HIS A 14 -8.27 -13.71 15.39
C HIS A 14 -6.75 -13.62 15.52
N SER A 15 -6.04 -13.16 14.49
CA SER A 15 -4.60 -12.96 14.56
C SER A 15 -4.27 -11.75 15.42
N ARG A 16 -3.40 -11.92 16.42
CA ARG A 16 -2.91 -10.81 17.24
C ARG A 16 -2.08 -9.82 16.42
N GLY A 17 -1.40 -10.30 15.38
CA GLY A 17 -0.50 -9.52 14.53
C GLY A 17 -1.20 -8.33 13.87
N MET A 18 -2.41 -8.51 13.34
CA MET A 18 -3.12 -7.44 12.64
C MET A 18 -3.64 -6.35 13.57
N TYR A 19 -4.14 -6.72 14.76
CA TYR A 19 -4.55 -5.74 15.78
C TYR A 19 -3.35 -4.99 16.35
N LEU A 20 -2.24 -5.69 16.62
CA LEU A 20 -1.00 -5.05 17.08
C LEU A 20 -0.46 -4.09 16.03
N PHE A 21 -0.41 -4.48 14.76
CA PHE A 21 0.00 -3.61 13.66
C PHE A 21 -0.86 -2.35 13.60
N THR A 22 -2.19 -2.52 13.52
CA THR A 22 -3.13 -1.39 13.43
C THR A 22 -3.03 -0.48 14.66
N GLY A 23 -2.96 -1.05 15.86
CA GLY A 23 -2.88 -0.31 17.11
C GLY A 23 -1.56 0.44 17.28
N ILE A 24 -0.42 -0.20 16.97
CA ILE A 24 0.91 0.43 17.04
C ILE A 24 1.00 1.57 16.03
N THR A 25 0.55 1.37 14.80
CA THR A 25 0.56 2.45 13.79
C THR A 25 -0.36 3.59 14.19
N ALA A 26 -1.59 3.31 14.64
CA ALA A 26 -2.51 4.35 15.10
C ALA A 26 -1.94 5.12 16.31
N ALA A 27 -1.33 4.42 17.26
CA ALA A 27 -0.68 5.05 18.41
C ALA A 27 0.52 5.90 17.99
N ALA A 28 1.38 5.41 17.09
CA ALA A 28 2.55 6.15 16.61
C ALA A 28 2.14 7.48 15.96
N VAL A 29 1.09 7.44 15.14
CA VAL A 29 0.56 8.61 14.47
C VAL A 29 -0.10 9.59 15.44
N PHE A 30 -0.84 9.08 16.43
CA PHE A 30 -1.39 9.90 17.51
C PHE A 30 -0.28 10.60 18.31
N PHE A 31 0.77 9.86 18.70
CA PHE A 31 1.91 10.39 19.44
C PHE A 31 2.68 11.43 18.62
N LEU A 32 2.81 11.24 17.31
CA LEU A 32 3.44 12.22 16.41
C LEU A 32 2.70 13.57 16.49
N ASN A 33 1.38 13.58 16.35
CA ASN A 33 0.58 14.80 16.42
C ASN A 33 0.62 15.44 17.82
N TRP A 34 0.58 14.62 18.87
CA TRP A 34 0.70 15.10 20.24
C TRP A 34 2.06 15.76 20.51
N LEU A 35 3.15 15.12 20.08
CA LEU A 35 4.51 15.66 20.22
C LEU A 35 4.67 16.99 19.46
N LEU A 36 4.12 17.11 18.26
CA LEU A 36 4.14 18.37 17.49
C LEU A 36 3.42 19.50 18.24
N SER A 37 2.30 19.19 18.89
CA SER A 37 1.54 20.16 19.70
C SER A 37 2.31 20.63 20.93
N CYS A 38 3.08 19.75 21.57
CA CYS A 38 3.92 20.12 22.71
C CYS A 38 5.09 21.06 22.36
N GLN A 39 5.51 21.14 21.09
CA GLN A 39 6.64 21.96 20.64
C GLN A 39 6.24 23.39 20.23
N GLY A 40 5.18 23.94 20.85
CA GLY A 40 4.30 25.06 20.43
C GLY A 40 4.86 26.43 19.98
N GLN A 41 6.07 26.53 19.42
CA GLN A 41 6.59 27.74 18.76
C GLN A 41 7.41 27.47 17.47
N ILE A 42 7.42 26.24 16.97
CA ILE A 42 8.12 25.89 15.73
C ILE A 42 7.12 25.98 14.55
N PRO A 43 7.50 26.50 13.36
CA PRO A 43 6.63 26.58 12.18
C PRO A 43 6.04 25.24 11.69
N TYR A 44 6.48 24.12 12.27
CA TYR A 44 6.03 22.75 11.99
C TYR A 44 4.89 22.27 12.90
N ALA A 45 4.47 23.04 13.90
CA ALA A 45 3.35 22.70 14.78
C ALA A 45 1.98 22.98 14.13
N THR A 46 1.81 22.56 12.88
CA THR A 46 0.61 22.75 12.07
C THR A 46 0.13 21.43 11.48
N ALA A 47 -1.18 21.29 11.28
CA ALA A 47 -1.74 20.10 10.63
C ALA A 47 -1.24 19.99 9.17
N HIS A 48 -0.94 21.11 8.52
CA HIS A 48 -0.28 21.20 7.20
C HIS A 48 0.99 20.37 7.13
N PHE A 49 1.87 20.49 8.13
CA PHE A 49 3.13 19.76 8.15
C PHE A 49 2.91 18.26 8.35
N SER A 50 2.08 17.89 9.34
CA SER A 50 1.82 16.49 9.67
C SER A 50 1.10 15.77 8.52
N LEU A 51 -0.08 16.25 8.14
CA LEU A 51 -0.86 15.65 7.05
C LEU A 51 -0.13 15.80 5.69
N GLY A 52 0.58 16.91 5.51
CA GLY A 52 1.42 17.13 4.34
C GLY A 52 2.58 16.14 4.21
N MET A 53 3.11 15.58 5.30
CA MET A 53 4.08 14.47 5.21
C MET A 53 3.47 13.23 4.58
N LEU A 54 2.22 12.89 4.92
CA LEU A 54 1.52 11.77 4.31
C LEU A 54 1.21 12.04 2.84
N VAL A 55 0.59 13.19 2.56
CA VAL A 55 0.24 13.63 1.19
C VAL A 55 1.49 13.76 0.30
N GLY A 56 2.62 14.18 0.87
CA GLY A 56 3.90 14.31 0.16
C GLY A 56 4.63 12.99 -0.05
N SER A 57 4.21 11.90 0.60
CA SER A 57 4.80 10.57 0.45
C SER A 57 3.74 9.47 0.26
N PRO A 58 2.96 9.54 -0.84
CA PRO A 58 1.85 8.61 -1.09
C PRO A 58 2.28 7.14 -1.23
N MET A 59 3.57 6.88 -1.47
CA MET A 59 4.11 5.51 -1.47
C MET A 59 4.04 4.82 -0.11
N LEU A 60 3.86 5.56 0.98
CA LEU A 60 3.66 4.97 2.31
C LEU A 60 2.48 4.00 2.34
N TYR A 61 1.39 4.26 1.59
CA TYR A 61 0.26 3.34 1.51
C TYR A 61 0.67 1.98 0.93
N CYS A 62 1.55 1.96 -0.09
CA CYS A 62 2.08 0.73 -0.68
C CYS A 62 2.98 -0.03 0.28
N TYR A 63 3.84 0.67 1.04
CA TYR A 63 4.73 0.04 2.02
C TYR A 63 3.95 -0.56 3.19
N MET A 64 2.94 0.14 3.69
CA MET A 64 2.06 -0.37 4.73
C MET A 64 1.23 -1.57 4.24
N ALA A 65 0.83 -1.57 2.96
CA ALA A 65 0.15 -2.71 2.36
C ALA A 65 1.06 -3.95 2.26
N LEU A 66 2.35 -3.80 1.93
CA LEU A 66 3.32 -4.90 1.97
C LEU A 66 3.50 -5.41 3.40
N LEU A 67 3.67 -4.52 4.38
CA LEU A 67 3.85 -4.91 5.78
C LEU A 67 2.63 -5.68 6.29
N ALA A 68 1.42 -5.21 5.98
CA ALA A 68 0.19 -5.93 6.29
C ALA A 68 0.18 -7.32 5.64
N ALA A 69 0.51 -7.43 4.35
CA ALA A 69 0.61 -8.73 3.67
C ALA A 69 1.64 -9.66 4.32
N GLY A 70 2.80 -9.13 4.73
CA GLY A 70 3.84 -9.87 5.43
C GLY A 70 3.40 -10.40 6.78
N ILE A 71 2.67 -9.60 7.56
CA ILE A 71 2.14 -9.99 8.88
C ILE A 71 1.02 -11.03 8.72
N MET A 72 0.17 -10.88 7.71
CA MET A 72 -0.98 -11.75 7.49
C MET A 72 -0.60 -13.11 6.90
N PHE A 73 0.35 -13.13 5.95
CA PHE A 73 0.62 -14.31 5.11
C PHE A 73 2.08 -14.79 5.17
N GLY A 74 2.99 -14.07 5.81
CA GLY A 74 4.43 -14.40 5.85
C GLY A 74 4.78 -15.73 6.50
N GLU A 75 3.85 -16.33 7.26
CA GLU A 75 4.03 -17.63 7.92
C GLU A 75 3.30 -18.79 7.24
N ASP A 76 2.52 -18.54 6.19
CA ASP A 76 1.66 -19.54 5.55
C ASP A 76 2.43 -20.76 5.02
N ARG A 77 3.64 -20.51 4.49
CA ARG A 77 4.56 -21.56 4.02
C ARG A 77 5.16 -22.36 5.17
N LYS A 78 5.57 -21.70 6.26
CA LYS A 78 6.15 -22.36 7.44
C LYS A 78 5.14 -23.29 8.11
N ASN A 79 3.88 -22.89 8.11
CA ASN A 79 2.79 -23.62 8.75
C ASN A 79 2.16 -24.69 7.84
N GLY A 80 2.66 -24.88 6.61
CA GLY A 80 2.15 -25.89 5.67
C GLY A 80 0.70 -25.67 5.20
N MET A 81 0.13 -24.48 5.45
CA MET A 81 -1.29 -24.18 5.24
C MET A 81 -1.72 -24.34 3.77
N MET A 82 -0.82 -24.03 2.83
CA MET A 82 -1.08 -24.21 1.39
C MET A 82 -1.23 -25.68 1.01
N LYS A 83 -0.43 -26.58 1.63
CA LYS A 83 -0.52 -28.02 1.37
C LYS A 83 -1.82 -28.59 1.92
N ASN A 84 -2.19 -28.19 3.14
CA ASN A 84 -3.46 -28.60 3.75
C ASN A 84 -4.65 -28.18 2.88
N ALA A 85 -4.68 -26.94 2.37
CA ALA A 85 -5.76 -26.44 1.52
C ALA A 85 -5.89 -27.22 0.19
N VAL A 86 -4.77 -27.63 -0.42
CA VAL A 86 -4.77 -28.44 -1.65
C VAL A 86 -5.24 -29.87 -1.39
N VAL A 87 -4.88 -30.45 -0.24
CA VAL A 87 -5.39 -31.77 0.19
C VAL A 87 -6.92 -31.75 0.37
N TYR A 88 -7.51 -30.61 0.75
CA TYR A 88 -8.96 -30.40 0.80
C TYR A 88 -9.61 -30.12 -0.57
N GLY A 89 -8.88 -30.26 -1.68
CA GLY A 89 -9.39 -30.13 -3.05
C GLY A 89 -9.57 -28.69 -3.54
N ILE A 90 -8.95 -27.69 -2.89
CA ILE A 90 -8.98 -26.30 -3.33
C ILE A 90 -7.87 -26.05 -4.36
N THR A 91 -8.23 -25.46 -5.51
CA THR A 91 -7.25 -25.16 -6.56
C THR A 91 -6.35 -23.98 -6.19
N GLY A 92 -5.08 -24.01 -6.62
CA GLY A 92 -4.09 -22.95 -6.35
C GLY A 92 -4.57 -21.53 -6.66
N PRO A 93 -5.18 -21.25 -7.83
CA PRO A 93 -5.70 -19.92 -8.16
C PRO A 93 -6.81 -19.43 -7.20
N VAL A 94 -7.64 -20.33 -6.68
CA VAL A 94 -8.71 -20.00 -5.69
C VAL A 94 -8.10 -19.59 -4.35
N ILE A 95 -7.00 -20.23 -3.94
CA ILE A 95 -6.25 -19.88 -2.74
C ILE A 95 -5.68 -18.46 -2.87
N PHE A 96 -4.99 -18.19 -3.98
CA PHE A 96 -4.41 -16.86 -4.23
C PHE A 96 -5.48 -15.76 -4.22
N MET A 97 -6.57 -15.95 -4.99
CA MET A 97 -7.65 -14.97 -5.07
C MET A 97 -8.31 -14.73 -3.71
N GLY A 98 -8.50 -15.80 -2.91
CA GLY A 98 -9.03 -15.71 -1.56
C GLY A 98 -8.14 -14.88 -0.63
N LYS A 99 -6.82 -15.11 -0.65
CA LYS A 99 -5.86 -14.31 0.12
C LYS A 99 -5.89 -12.84 -0.28
N CYS A 100 -5.90 -12.53 -1.58
CA CYS A 100 -5.93 -11.16 -2.08
C CYS A 100 -7.21 -10.44 -1.66
N MET A 101 -8.38 -11.05 -1.82
CA MET A 101 -9.66 -10.43 -1.46
C MET A 101 -9.78 -10.16 0.04
N VAL A 102 -9.47 -11.17 0.88
CA VAL A 102 -9.55 -11.02 2.34
C VAL A 102 -8.46 -10.07 2.84
N GLY A 103 -7.26 -10.14 2.26
CA GLY A 103 -6.14 -9.25 2.54
C GLY A 103 -6.48 -7.79 2.32
N ILE A 104 -6.94 -7.45 1.11
CA ILE A 104 -7.32 -6.08 0.75
C ILE A 104 -8.46 -5.58 1.63
N PHE A 105 -9.46 -6.41 1.90
CA PHE A 105 -10.58 -6.03 2.76
C PHE A 105 -10.11 -5.73 4.19
N ALA A 106 -9.30 -6.60 4.78
CA ALA A 106 -8.79 -6.40 6.12
C ALA A 106 -7.87 -5.16 6.19
N ALA A 107 -7.01 -4.96 5.19
CA ALA A 107 -6.14 -3.79 5.08
C ALA A 107 -6.95 -2.49 4.95
N ALA A 108 -8.05 -2.51 4.21
CA ALA A 108 -8.98 -1.38 4.11
C ALA A 108 -9.63 -1.06 5.48
N CYS A 109 -10.06 -2.08 6.23
CA CYS A 109 -10.56 -1.88 7.60
C CYS A 109 -9.49 -1.27 8.52
N SER A 110 -8.25 -1.76 8.47
CA SER A 110 -7.15 -1.17 9.26
C SER A 110 -6.83 0.26 8.85
N LEU A 111 -6.88 0.56 7.55
CA LEU A 111 -6.64 1.91 7.04
C LEU A 111 -7.69 2.89 7.57
N ILE A 112 -8.97 2.52 7.59
CA ILE A 112 -10.04 3.36 8.17
C ILE A 112 -9.73 3.71 9.62
N VAL A 113 -9.32 2.74 10.43
CA VAL A 113 -8.98 2.96 11.85
C VAL A 113 -7.78 3.88 11.99
N ILE A 114 -6.70 3.63 11.26
CA ILE A 114 -5.46 4.44 11.31
C ILE A 114 -5.73 5.86 10.84
N MET A 115 -6.46 6.04 9.74
CA MET A 115 -6.80 7.36 9.20
C MET A 115 -7.72 8.15 10.13
N THR A 116 -8.68 7.48 10.76
CA THR A 116 -9.55 8.12 11.76
C THR A 116 -8.72 8.60 12.95
N ALA A 117 -7.79 7.78 13.44
CA ALA A 117 -6.87 8.17 14.50
C ALA A 117 -5.95 9.32 14.06
N TYR A 118 -5.48 9.31 12.80
CA TYR A 118 -4.58 10.34 12.30
C TYR A 118 -5.25 11.70 12.16
N VAL A 119 -6.33 11.76 11.39
CA VAL A 119 -7.07 13.00 11.13
C VAL A 119 -7.73 13.49 12.42
N GLY A 120 -8.25 12.57 13.24
CA GLY A 120 -8.85 12.89 14.53
C GLY A 120 -7.85 13.51 15.50
N SER A 121 -6.64 12.95 15.61
CA SER A 121 -5.59 13.52 16.48
C SER A 121 -5.03 14.83 15.93
N ALA A 122 -4.87 14.97 14.60
CA ALA A 122 -4.46 16.23 13.99
C ALA A 122 -5.46 17.34 14.31
N ARG A 123 -6.76 17.07 14.16
CA ARG A 123 -7.82 18.05 14.48
C ARG A 123 -7.93 18.38 15.97
N LEU A 124 -7.56 17.45 16.85
CA LEU A 124 -7.60 17.66 18.30
C LEU A 124 -6.44 18.54 18.78
N PHE A 125 -5.24 18.33 18.22
CA PHE A 125 -3.99 18.88 18.76
C PHE A 125 -3.40 20.05 17.96
N LEU A 126 -3.75 20.19 16.68
CA LEU A 126 -3.12 21.11 15.75
C LEU A 126 -4.16 22.03 15.09
N PRO A 127 -3.79 23.29 14.77
CA PRO A 127 -4.62 24.15 13.93
C PRO A 127 -4.72 23.54 12.53
N MET A 128 -5.94 23.36 12.05
CA MET A 128 -6.23 22.64 10.80
C MET A 128 -7.06 23.51 9.85
N GLU A 129 -6.64 23.58 8.59
CA GLU A 129 -7.39 24.21 7.51
C GLU A 129 -8.20 23.17 6.71
N GLU A 130 -9.32 23.61 6.11
CA GLU A 130 -10.21 22.73 5.35
C GLU A 130 -9.54 22.10 4.11
N MET A 131 -8.56 22.80 3.53
CA MET A 131 -7.80 22.32 2.36
C MET A 131 -7.02 21.04 2.67
N GLU A 132 -6.46 20.93 3.87
CA GLU A 132 -5.65 19.77 4.30
C GLU A 132 -6.52 18.52 4.46
N LEU A 133 -7.72 18.69 5.02
CA LEU A 133 -8.69 17.60 5.14
C LEU A 133 -9.08 17.06 3.76
N ARG A 134 -9.36 17.98 2.83
CA ARG A 134 -9.73 17.62 1.45
C ARG A 134 -8.60 16.89 0.73
N ALA A 135 -7.35 17.34 0.89
CA ALA A 135 -6.17 16.72 0.29
C ALA A 135 -6.01 15.25 0.70
N VAL A 136 -6.13 14.96 1.99
CA VAL A 136 -6.02 13.59 2.55
C VAL A 136 -7.21 12.73 2.15
N LEU A 137 -8.44 13.27 2.19
CA LEU A 137 -9.63 12.51 1.82
C LEU A 137 -9.65 12.11 0.34
N LEU A 138 -9.09 12.93 -0.55
CA LEU A 138 -8.94 12.60 -1.97
C LEU A 138 -7.77 11.66 -2.25
N GLU A 139 -6.75 11.64 -1.39
CA GLU A 139 -5.61 10.73 -1.51
C GLU A 139 -6.01 9.27 -1.28
N ILE A 140 -6.89 9.00 -0.30
CA ILE A 140 -7.35 7.64 0.02
C ILE A 140 -7.90 6.89 -1.21
N PRO A 141 -8.90 7.39 -1.95
CA PRO A 141 -9.40 6.72 -3.13
C PRO A 141 -8.37 6.67 -4.26
N ALA A 142 -7.55 7.71 -4.45
CA ALA A 142 -6.51 7.75 -5.47
C ALA A 142 -5.48 6.63 -5.30
N MET A 143 -5.06 6.38 -4.05
CA MET A 143 -4.04 5.39 -3.71
C MET A 143 -4.60 3.99 -3.45
N SER A 144 -5.91 3.84 -3.22
CA SER A 144 -6.54 2.57 -2.86
C SER A 144 -6.24 1.42 -3.85
N LEU A 145 -6.37 1.67 -5.15
CA LEU A 145 -6.13 0.66 -6.19
C LEU A 145 -4.64 0.35 -6.35
N ILE A 146 -3.79 1.37 -6.25
CA ILE A 146 -2.33 1.22 -6.31
C ILE A 146 -1.84 0.39 -5.12
N ALA A 147 -2.29 0.71 -3.90
CA ALA A 147 -1.95 -0.03 -2.70
C ALA A 147 -2.48 -1.47 -2.74
N GLY A 148 -3.69 -1.69 -3.27
CA GLY A 148 -4.24 -3.02 -3.50
C GLY A 148 -3.41 -3.84 -4.49
N ALA A 149 -2.98 -3.24 -5.61
CA ALA A 149 -2.06 -3.88 -6.56
C ALA A 149 -0.71 -4.21 -5.90
N ALA A 150 -0.16 -3.28 -5.12
CA ALA A 150 1.09 -3.45 -4.42
C ALA A 150 1.01 -4.58 -3.37
N MET A 151 -0.13 -4.70 -2.67
CA MET A 151 -0.43 -5.80 -1.76
C MET A 151 -0.49 -7.15 -2.48
N MET A 152 -1.16 -7.22 -3.63
CA MET A 152 -1.24 -8.45 -4.45
C MET A 152 0.14 -8.90 -4.93
N LEU A 153 0.97 -7.96 -5.38
CA LEU A 153 2.37 -8.25 -5.68
C LEU A 153 3.13 -8.73 -4.44
N GLY A 154 2.87 -8.12 -3.27
CA GLY A 154 3.43 -8.54 -1.99
C GLY A 154 3.13 -10.01 -1.68
N ILE A 155 1.84 -10.38 -1.73
CA ILE A 155 1.40 -11.77 -1.50
C ILE A 155 2.06 -12.71 -2.51
N LEU A 156 2.10 -12.35 -3.79
CA LEU A 156 2.73 -13.15 -4.85
C LEU A 156 4.21 -13.43 -4.56
N VAL A 157 4.98 -12.39 -4.24
CA VAL A 157 6.43 -12.48 -4.02
C VAL A 157 6.74 -13.20 -2.71
N LEU A 158 6.00 -12.92 -1.65
CA LEU A 158 6.13 -13.61 -0.36
C LEU A 158 5.81 -15.10 -0.48
N ASP A 159 4.81 -15.47 -1.28
CA ASP A 159 4.50 -16.87 -1.55
C ASP A 159 5.47 -17.50 -2.57
N ALA A 160 6.19 -16.72 -3.39
CA ALA A 160 7.17 -17.25 -4.33
C ALA A 160 8.51 -17.58 -3.65
N VAL A 161 8.99 -16.69 -2.77
CA VAL A 161 10.31 -16.79 -2.12
C VAL A 161 10.23 -17.57 -0.80
N GLU A 162 11.25 -18.36 -0.45
CA GLU A 162 11.25 -19.16 0.79
C GLU A 162 11.43 -18.31 2.05
N LYS A 163 12.33 -17.32 1.98
CA LYS A 163 12.64 -16.42 3.09
C LYS A 163 11.81 -15.15 2.96
N THR A 164 11.02 -14.85 3.98
CA THR A 164 10.18 -13.63 4.07
C THR A 164 11.00 -12.35 3.83
N ALA A 165 12.20 -12.26 4.42
CA ALA A 165 13.10 -11.13 4.26
C ALA A 165 13.54 -10.94 2.80
N THR A 166 13.89 -12.02 2.11
CA THR A 166 14.25 -11.97 0.68
C THR A 166 13.04 -11.58 -0.17
N GLY A 167 11.84 -12.05 0.17
CA GLY A 167 10.60 -11.62 -0.50
C GLY A 167 10.34 -10.12 -0.38
N ILE A 168 10.54 -9.53 0.81
CA ILE A 168 10.41 -8.09 1.03
C ILE A 168 11.43 -7.32 0.16
N VAL A 169 12.69 -7.75 0.11
CA VAL A 169 13.73 -7.11 -0.71
C VAL A 169 13.38 -7.18 -2.20
N VAL A 170 12.92 -8.34 -2.68
CA VAL A 170 12.48 -8.51 -4.08
C VAL A 170 11.31 -7.58 -4.38
N TRP A 171 10.34 -7.46 -3.46
CA TRP A 171 9.22 -6.54 -3.66
C TRP A 171 9.68 -5.09 -3.76
N PHE A 172 10.59 -4.64 -2.89
CA PHE A 172 11.14 -3.27 -2.98
C PHE A 172 11.88 -3.04 -4.29
N PHE A 173 12.62 -4.05 -4.76
CA PHE A 173 13.28 -3.99 -6.05
C PHE A 173 12.26 -3.87 -7.21
N LEU A 174 11.13 -4.57 -7.16
CA LEU A 174 10.09 -4.50 -8.19
C LEU A 174 9.32 -3.17 -8.17
N VAL A 175 9.01 -2.63 -6.98
CA VAL A 175 8.17 -1.42 -6.84
C VAL A 175 8.99 -0.13 -6.93
N ILE A 176 10.26 -0.14 -6.50
CA ILE A 176 11.12 1.05 -6.51
C ILE A 176 12.28 0.88 -7.49
N GLY A 177 13.02 -0.22 -7.37
CA GLY A 177 14.24 -0.46 -8.14
C GLY A 177 14.02 -0.44 -9.65
N ILE A 178 13.05 -1.21 -10.14
CA ILE A 178 12.70 -1.28 -11.56
C ILE A 178 12.21 0.08 -12.07
N PRO A 179 11.17 0.72 -11.48
CA PRO A 179 10.70 2.02 -11.96
C PRO A 179 11.80 3.08 -12.02
N ARG A 180 12.58 3.24 -10.95
CA ARG A 180 13.66 4.23 -10.92
C ARG A 180 14.77 3.89 -11.90
N GLY A 181 15.14 2.61 -12.00
CA GLY A 181 16.12 2.13 -12.97
C GLY A 181 15.71 2.44 -14.41
N LEU A 182 14.45 2.21 -14.78
CA LEU A 182 13.91 2.58 -16.10
C LEU A 182 13.96 4.08 -16.33
N LEU A 183 13.63 4.89 -15.32
CA LEU A 183 13.66 6.35 -15.43
C LEU A 183 15.09 6.86 -15.64
N TYR A 184 16.06 6.37 -14.86
CA TYR A 184 17.47 6.69 -15.06
C TYR A 184 17.98 6.27 -16.44
N LEU A 185 17.62 5.07 -16.88
CA LEU A 185 17.99 4.57 -18.21
C LEU A 185 17.40 5.44 -19.32
N SER A 186 16.18 5.95 -19.13
CA SER A 186 15.54 6.89 -20.09
C SER A 186 16.31 8.20 -20.25
N HIS A 187 16.89 8.72 -19.16
CA HIS A 187 17.74 9.91 -19.20
C HIS A 187 19.06 9.65 -19.90
N VAL A 188 19.69 8.49 -19.66
CA VAL A 188 20.96 8.10 -20.31
C VAL A 188 20.77 7.88 -21.81
N LEU A 189 19.69 7.21 -22.21
CA LEU A 189 19.40 6.91 -23.62
C LEU A 189 18.69 8.06 -24.37
N GLN A 190 18.34 9.14 -23.67
CA GLN A 190 17.58 10.29 -24.19
C GLN A 190 16.31 9.90 -24.98
N SER A 191 15.67 8.78 -24.62
CA SER A 191 14.53 8.24 -25.36
C SER A 191 13.21 8.66 -24.72
N GLU A 192 12.38 9.37 -25.48
CA GLU A 192 11.08 9.85 -24.98
C GLU A 192 10.10 8.70 -24.70
N LEU A 193 10.15 7.62 -25.49
CA LEU A 193 9.27 6.46 -25.31
C LEU A 193 9.53 5.76 -23.97
N LEU A 194 10.81 5.57 -23.62
CA LEU A 194 11.19 4.93 -22.37
C LEU A 194 10.83 5.83 -21.18
N LYS A 195 11.00 7.15 -21.32
CA LYS A 195 10.58 8.10 -20.30
C LYS A 195 9.07 8.05 -20.06
N LYS A 196 8.24 8.03 -21.12
CA LYS A 196 6.79 7.90 -21.01
C LYS A 196 6.38 6.58 -20.33
N ALA A 197 7.04 5.47 -20.66
CA ALA A 197 6.81 4.18 -20.02
C ALA A 197 7.22 4.20 -18.53
N ALA A 198 8.37 4.80 -18.21
CA ALA A 198 8.84 4.93 -16.83
C ALA A 198 7.89 5.79 -15.98
N LEU A 199 7.32 6.85 -16.54
CA LEU A 199 6.34 7.72 -15.88
C LEU A 199 4.94 7.11 -15.75
N PHE A 200 4.73 5.88 -16.24
CA PHE A 200 3.51 5.13 -15.96
C PHE A 200 3.57 4.41 -14.61
N PHE A 201 4.77 4.20 -14.06
CA PHE A 201 4.93 3.53 -12.77
C PHE A 201 4.60 4.47 -11.59
N PRO A 202 3.80 4.00 -10.61
CA PRO A 202 3.39 4.78 -9.44
C PRO A 202 4.53 5.50 -8.72
N GLU A 203 5.64 4.81 -8.42
CA GLU A 203 6.81 5.42 -7.74
C GLU A 203 7.31 6.67 -8.47
N ASN A 204 7.41 6.63 -9.81
CA ASN A 204 8.02 7.70 -10.59
C ASN A 204 7.09 8.90 -10.75
N PHE A 205 5.83 8.67 -11.15
CA PHE A 205 4.93 9.82 -11.36
C PHE A 205 4.49 10.45 -10.04
N LEU A 206 4.34 9.68 -8.95
CA LEU A 206 4.02 10.25 -7.66
C LEU A 206 5.20 11.07 -7.11
N ALA A 207 6.44 10.64 -7.34
CA ALA A 207 7.63 11.40 -6.95
C ALA A 207 7.79 12.72 -7.73
N GLU A 208 7.40 12.76 -9.01
CA GLU A 208 7.54 13.97 -9.84
C GLU A 208 6.37 14.96 -9.67
N GLU A 209 5.14 14.43 -9.61
CA GLU A 209 3.90 15.20 -9.74
C GLU A 209 3.23 15.53 -8.41
N VAL A 210 3.66 14.92 -7.30
CA VAL A 210 3.16 15.26 -5.96
C VAL A 210 4.25 16.03 -5.21
N ARG A 211 3.97 17.29 -4.91
CA ARG A 211 4.90 18.14 -4.15
C ARG A 211 4.16 18.86 -3.05
N VAL A 212 4.55 18.59 -1.82
CA VAL A 212 4.05 19.30 -0.64
C VAL A 212 5.19 20.14 -0.09
N THR A 213 4.97 21.45 -0.03
CA THR A 213 5.90 22.40 0.58
C THR A 213 5.18 23.16 1.69
N LEU A 214 5.94 23.80 2.59
CA LEU A 214 5.35 24.65 3.63
C LEU A 214 4.52 25.82 3.06
N GLY A 215 4.74 26.19 1.79
CA GLY A 215 4.01 27.26 1.11
C GLY A 215 2.84 26.79 0.22
N GLY A 216 2.57 25.49 0.10
CA GLY A 216 1.44 25.00 -0.69
C GLY A 216 1.54 23.55 -1.16
N TYR A 217 0.42 23.07 -1.71
CA TYR A 217 0.26 21.73 -2.25
C TYR A 217 0.19 21.74 -3.78
N ALA A 218 1.03 20.96 -4.44
CA ALA A 218 0.83 20.52 -5.82
C ALA A 218 0.39 19.05 -5.77
N ILE A 219 -0.92 18.83 -5.82
CA ILE A 219 -1.53 17.52 -5.64
C ILE A 219 -2.03 17.00 -6.98
N LEU A 220 -1.50 15.86 -7.40
CA LEU A 220 -1.90 15.22 -8.66
C LEU A 220 -3.40 14.93 -8.71
N TRP A 221 -3.97 14.43 -7.61
CA TRP A 221 -5.38 14.02 -7.51
C TRP A 221 -6.39 15.15 -7.30
N ASP A 222 -5.96 16.41 -7.24
CA ASP A 222 -6.91 17.53 -7.27
C ASP A 222 -7.43 17.78 -8.70
N THR A 223 -6.70 17.28 -9.72
CA THR A 223 -7.13 17.30 -11.12
C THR A 223 -7.82 15.99 -11.51
N PRO A 224 -8.90 16.02 -12.32
CA PRO A 224 -9.55 14.82 -12.82
C PRO A 224 -8.59 13.91 -13.62
N GLN A 225 -7.67 14.51 -14.37
CA GLN A 225 -6.68 13.78 -15.17
C GLN A 225 -5.67 13.03 -14.30
N GLY A 226 -5.16 13.67 -13.24
CA GLY A 226 -4.25 13.04 -12.30
C GLY A 226 -4.91 11.93 -11.49
N MET A 227 -6.15 12.14 -11.03
CA MET A 227 -6.95 11.10 -10.38
C MET A 227 -7.15 9.88 -11.31
N MET A 228 -7.51 10.12 -12.57
CA MET A 228 -7.67 9.05 -13.56
C MET A 228 -6.36 8.28 -13.77
N LYS A 229 -5.22 8.97 -13.82
CA LYS A 229 -3.89 8.33 -13.95
C LYS A 229 -3.59 7.39 -12.77
N CYS A 230 -3.90 7.79 -11.53
CA CYS A 230 -3.75 6.94 -10.36
C CYS A 230 -4.66 5.70 -10.42
N LEU A 231 -5.93 5.89 -10.78
CA LEU A 231 -6.90 4.78 -10.85
C LEU A 231 -6.55 3.79 -11.97
N VAL A 232 -6.16 4.28 -13.16
CA VAL A 232 -5.80 3.44 -14.31
C VAL A 232 -4.51 2.66 -14.03
N SER A 233 -3.49 3.31 -13.46
CA SER A 233 -2.24 2.61 -13.10
C SER A 233 -2.46 1.55 -12.02
N GLY A 234 -3.27 1.85 -11.00
CA GLY A 234 -3.70 0.87 -10.00
C GLY A 234 -4.44 -0.31 -10.62
N ALA A 235 -5.49 -0.05 -11.40
CA ALA A 235 -6.29 -1.09 -12.06
C ALA A 235 -5.46 -1.96 -13.01
N ALA A 236 -4.55 -1.37 -13.77
CA ALA A 236 -3.61 -2.09 -14.63
C ALA A 236 -2.72 -3.02 -13.79
N GLY A 237 -2.20 -2.54 -12.66
CA GLY A 237 -1.43 -3.36 -11.71
C GLY A 237 -2.24 -4.54 -11.16
N ILE A 238 -3.49 -4.30 -10.75
CA ILE A 238 -4.39 -5.37 -10.27
C ILE A 238 -4.56 -6.46 -11.34
N LEU A 239 -4.84 -6.09 -12.59
CA LEU A 239 -5.03 -7.05 -13.68
C LEU A 239 -3.77 -7.87 -13.95
N VAL A 240 -2.61 -7.20 -14.03
CA VAL A 240 -1.32 -7.85 -14.28
C VAL A 240 -0.96 -8.82 -13.16
N PHE A 241 -1.08 -8.41 -11.90
CA PHE A 241 -0.74 -9.26 -10.76
C PHE A 241 -1.75 -10.38 -10.53
N THR A 242 -3.03 -10.17 -10.88
CA THR A 242 -4.02 -11.25 -10.88
C THR A 242 -3.67 -12.31 -11.92
N ALA A 243 -3.36 -11.91 -13.15
CA ALA A 243 -2.94 -12.84 -14.21
C ALA A 243 -1.65 -13.59 -13.83
N ALA A 244 -0.64 -12.87 -13.33
CA ALA A 244 0.61 -13.45 -12.86
C ALA A 244 0.39 -14.43 -11.71
N GLY A 245 -0.47 -14.10 -10.75
CA GLY A 245 -0.83 -14.96 -9.63
C GLY A 245 -1.54 -16.24 -10.05
N ILE A 246 -2.51 -16.15 -10.97
CA ILE A 246 -3.19 -17.32 -11.51
C ILE A 246 -2.20 -18.25 -12.20
N LEU A 247 -1.29 -17.72 -13.02
CA LEU A 247 -0.29 -18.53 -13.73
C LEU A 247 0.72 -19.17 -12.77
N ALA A 248 1.24 -18.39 -11.81
CA ALA A 248 2.20 -18.88 -10.83
C ALA A 248 1.63 -19.99 -9.93
N PHE A 249 0.36 -19.88 -9.54
CA PHE A 249 -0.31 -20.87 -8.69
C PHE A 249 -0.90 -22.06 -9.45
N ARG A 250 -1.11 -21.94 -10.76
CA ARG A 250 -1.53 -23.05 -11.61
C ARG A 250 -0.37 -24.03 -11.88
N ASN A 251 0.84 -23.52 -12.02
CA ASN A 251 2.03 -24.32 -12.31
C ASN A 251 2.79 -24.76 -11.05
N LYS A 252 2.31 -24.36 -9.87
CA LYS A 252 2.91 -24.74 -8.60
C LYS A 252 2.43 -26.15 -8.24
N GLU A 253 3.33 -27.12 -8.33
CA GLU A 253 3.15 -28.41 -7.66
C GLU A 253 3.20 -28.15 -6.14
N LEU A 254 2.04 -28.24 -5.48
CA LEU A 254 1.86 -27.98 -4.05
C LEU A 254 1.89 -29.27 -3.23
#